data_AF-A0A9J6MZ75-F1
#
_entry.id   AF-A0A9J6MZ75-F1
#
_cell.length_a   1.000
_cell.length_b   1.000
_cell.length_c   1.000
_cell.angle_alpha   90.00
_cell.angle_beta   90.00
_cell.angle_gamma   90.00
#
_symmetry.space_group_name_H-M   'P 1'
#
loop_
_entity.id
_entity.type
_entity.pdbx_description
1 polymer ?
#
loop_
_entity_poly.entity_id
_entity_poly.type
_entity_poly.pdbx_seq_one_letter_code
_entity_poly.pdbx_strand_id
1 'polypeptide(L)'
;MMETKKERRYIIFALLVLAVYLSPLFILQENAHIRVHDNLDSNIAWYKVLARSGEIFGGVEGAVPQIINGLLSRNAFGTEYSVIVWLHSLLPTMTAYALSQALTRVTAFLGMYLLLKNHFLPDGRWLSLNIAAALAFALTPFWPSGMLSTLGMPLALWAFLNIRSGEGSLKDYAVLTFLPFYASIVLGFFFFLSAMGVFWLVDCLRKKDWNLRFLFAIVYMTFVFAVVEYRLVY
;
A
#
# COMPACT_ATOMS: atom_id res chain seq x y z
N MET A 1 -25.95 17.64 8.83
CA MET A 1 -25.12 18.87 8.73
C MET A 1 -24.15 19.05 9.90
N MET A 2 -24.58 18.86 11.16
CA MET A 2 -23.70 18.96 12.34
C MET A 2 -22.70 17.79 12.44
N GLU A 3 -23.13 16.55 12.14
CA GLU A 3 -22.25 15.37 12.11
C GLU A 3 -21.13 15.50 11.07
N THR A 4 -21.44 15.94 9.85
CA THR A 4 -20.46 16.14 8.77
C THR A 4 -19.38 17.17 9.15
N LYS A 5 -19.75 18.21 9.90
CA LYS A 5 -18.80 19.22 10.39
C LYS A 5 -17.90 18.65 11.49
N LYS A 6 -18.44 17.79 12.36
CA LYS A 6 -17.69 17.10 13.42
C LYS A 6 -16.71 16.08 12.82
N GLU A 7 -17.17 15.26 11.89
CA GLU A 7 -16.36 14.31 11.12
C GLU A 7 -15.17 15.00 10.47
N ARG A 8 -15.42 16.08 9.72
CA ARG A 8 -14.36 16.84 9.06
C ARG A 8 -13.32 17.37 10.06
N ARG A 9 -13.75 17.88 11.21
CA ARG A 9 -12.83 18.39 12.25
C ARG A 9 -11.94 17.28 12.80
N TYR A 10 -12.48 16.09 13.05
CA TYR A 10 -11.72 14.96 13.56
C TYR A 10 -10.76 14.38 12.52
N ILE A 11 -11.17 14.30 11.25
CA ILE A 11 -10.27 13.91 10.16
C ILE A 11 -9.12 14.92 10.03
N ILE A 12 -9.40 16.23 10.02
CA ILE A 12 -8.36 17.26 9.98
C ILE A 12 -7.41 17.12 11.18
N PHE A 13 -7.94 16.93 12.38
CA PHE A 13 -7.12 16.71 13.57
C PHE A 13 -6.21 15.48 13.42
N ALA A 14 -6.73 14.35 12.94
CA ALA A 14 -5.94 13.14 12.71
C ALA A 14 -4.84 13.37 11.66
N LEU A 15 -5.14 14.07 10.56
CA LEU A 15 -4.16 14.44 9.55
C LEU A 15 -3.09 15.40 10.09
N LEU A 16 -3.45 16.32 10.98
CA LEU A 16 -2.48 17.18 11.67
C LEU A 16 -1.56 16.37 12.59
N VAL A 17 -2.10 15.39 13.32
CA VAL A 17 -1.27 14.48 14.14
C VAL A 17 -0.30 13.69 13.27
N LEU A 18 -0.76 13.15 12.12
CA LEU A 18 0.12 12.48 11.16
C LEU A 18 1.19 13.42 10.60
N ALA A 19 0.82 14.66 10.27
CA ALA A 19 1.77 15.66 9.78
C ALA A 19 2.84 15.99 10.83
N VAL A 20 2.45 16.17 12.09
CA VAL A 20 3.39 16.38 13.20
C VAL A 20 4.29 15.15 13.37
N TYR A 21 3.72 13.94 13.35
CA TYR A 21 4.48 12.69 13.46
C TYR A 21 5.52 12.52 12.34
N LEU A 22 5.16 12.88 11.11
CA LEU A 22 6.04 12.78 9.94
C LEU A 22 7.00 13.96 9.81
N SER A 23 6.71 15.09 10.45
CA SER A 23 7.47 16.34 10.30
C SER A 23 8.98 16.19 10.56
N PRO A 24 9.47 15.37 11.51
CA PRO A 24 10.92 15.24 11.71
C PRO A 24 11.64 14.70 10.46
N LEU A 25 11.00 13.82 9.68
CA LEU A 25 11.58 13.29 8.44
C LEU A 25 11.76 14.40 7.39
N PHE A 26 10.85 15.37 7.36
CA PHE A 26 10.89 16.48 6.41
C PHE A 26 11.74 17.67 6.89
N ILE A 27 11.79 17.92 8.19
CA ILE A 27 12.52 19.07 8.76
C ILE A 27 14.00 18.72 8.96
N LEU A 28 14.29 17.55 9.53
CA LEU A 28 15.68 17.16 9.85
C LEU A 28 16.40 16.56 8.63
N GLN A 29 15.66 16.03 7.65
CA GLN A 29 16.20 15.42 6.42
C GLN A 29 17.31 14.41 6.75
N GLU A 30 18.55 14.63 6.28
CA GLU A 30 19.70 13.74 6.50
C GLU A 30 20.08 13.60 7.99
N ASN A 31 19.68 14.55 8.84
CA ASN A 31 19.88 14.49 10.28
C ASN A 31 18.74 13.76 11.01
N ALA A 32 17.71 13.31 10.29
CA ALA A 32 16.61 12.55 10.88
C ALA A 32 17.13 11.17 11.35
N HIS A 33 16.76 10.79 12.56
CA HIS A 33 17.06 9.43 13.04
C HIS A 33 16.18 8.42 12.31
N ILE A 34 16.78 7.68 11.37
CA ILE A 34 16.17 6.55 10.69
C ILE A 34 16.81 5.25 11.17
N ARG A 35 16.00 4.20 11.30
CA ARG A 35 16.52 2.88 11.64
C ARG A 35 17.38 2.37 10.49
N VAL A 36 18.57 1.91 10.82
CA VAL A 36 19.57 1.42 9.86
C VAL A 36 19.00 0.23 9.09
N HIS A 37 18.80 -0.94 9.72
CA HIS A 37 18.13 -2.17 9.22
C HIS A 37 18.07 -2.34 7.67
N ASP A 38 16.99 -2.92 7.16
CA ASP A 38 16.79 -3.13 5.72
C ASP A 38 16.61 -1.81 4.93
N ASN A 39 16.52 -0.67 5.61
CA ASN A 39 16.38 0.62 4.92
C ASN A 39 17.73 1.06 4.35
N LEU A 40 18.73 1.24 5.22
CA LEU A 40 20.05 1.76 4.86
C LEU A 40 21.03 0.68 4.40
N ASP A 41 20.84 -0.58 4.81
CA ASP A 41 21.73 -1.68 4.41
C ASP A 41 21.38 -2.25 3.02
N SER A 42 20.17 -2.04 2.53
CA SER A 42 19.70 -2.63 1.27
C SER A 42 18.79 -1.74 0.45
N ASN A 43 17.54 -1.53 0.88
CA ASN A 43 16.47 -1.06 -0.02
C ASN A 43 16.72 0.33 -0.60
N ILE A 44 17.15 1.29 0.22
CA ILE A 44 17.46 2.64 -0.26
C ILE A 44 18.63 2.61 -1.24
N ALA A 45 19.65 1.80 -0.96
CA ALA A 45 20.78 1.60 -1.85
C ALA A 45 20.34 0.95 -3.17
N TRP A 46 19.47 -0.06 -3.10
CA TRP A 46 18.94 -0.77 -4.25
C TRP A 46 18.20 0.15 -5.22
N TYR A 47 17.26 0.97 -4.72
CA TYR A 47 16.54 1.92 -5.57
C TYR A 47 17.48 2.94 -6.22
N LYS A 48 18.48 3.43 -5.46
CA LYS A 48 19.44 4.42 -5.94
C LYS A 48 20.40 3.86 -6.98
N VAL A 49 20.86 2.63 -6.80
CA VAL A 49 21.71 1.95 -7.78
C VAL A 49 20.92 1.67 -9.05
N LEU A 50 19.70 1.16 -8.95
CA LEU A 50 18.85 0.92 -10.11
C LEU A 50 18.57 2.21 -10.91
N ALA A 51 18.28 3.31 -10.21
CA ALA A 51 18.04 4.59 -10.87
C ALA A 51 19.29 5.14 -11.58
N ARG A 52 20.48 4.93 -10.99
CA ARG A 52 21.76 5.40 -11.55
C ARG A 52 22.35 4.48 -12.61
N SER A 53 21.97 3.21 -12.64
CA SER A 53 22.48 2.26 -13.63
C SER A 53 21.89 2.50 -15.02
N GLY A 54 20.76 3.19 -15.13
CA GLY A 54 20.01 3.33 -16.39
C GLY A 54 19.11 2.12 -16.71
N GLU A 55 19.09 1.10 -15.84
CA GLU A 55 18.42 -0.17 -16.08
C GLU A 55 16.99 -0.22 -15.49
N ILE A 56 16.35 0.92 -15.20
CA ILE A 56 14.95 0.92 -14.72
C ILE A 56 14.06 0.13 -15.67
N PHE A 57 14.18 0.42 -16.98
CA PHE A 57 13.49 -0.28 -18.08
C PHE A 57 14.32 -1.41 -18.70
N GLY A 58 15.39 -1.84 -18.04
CA GLY A 58 16.23 -2.95 -18.49
C GLY A 58 15.43 -4.25 -18.63
N GLY A 59 15.82 -5.07 -19.62
CA GLY A 59 15.25 -6.41 -19.79
C GLY A 59 15.52 -7.31 -18.59
N VAL A 60 14.90 -8.49 -18.56
CA VAL A 60 15.10 -9.49 -17.48
C VAL A 60 16.56 -9.93 -17.39
N GLU A 61 17.22 -10.10 -18.53
CA GLU A 61 18.66 -10.44 -18.63
C GLU A 61 19.58 -9.20 -18.60
N GLY A 62 19.02 -7.99 -18.40
CA GLY A 62 19.82 -6.77 -18.23
C GLY A 62 20.72 -6.90 -17.00
N ALA A 63 21.88 -6.27 -17.02
CA ALA A 63 22.85 -6.35 -15.93
C ALA A 63 23.00 -5.00 -15.24
N VAL A 64 23.13 -4.99 -13.91
CA VAL A 64 23.37 -3.78 -13.12
C VAL A 64 24.88 -3.64 -12.89
N PRO A 65 25.60 -2.77 -13.63
CA PRO A 65 27.06 -2.79 -13.70
C PRO A 65 27.75 -2.55 -12.34
N GLN A 66 27.08 -1.85 -11.43
CA GLN A 66 27.63 -1.45 -10.13
C GLN A 66 27.66 -2.58 -9.10
N ILE A 67 27.03 -3.73 -9.34
CA ILE A 67 26.87 -4.79 -8.34
C ILE A 67 27.38 -6.13 -8.87
N ILE A 68 28.12 -6.87 -8.02
CA ILE A 68 28.70 -8.20 -8.31
C ILE A 68 29.47 -8.18 -9.64
N ASN A 69 30.38 -7.22 -9.83
CA ASN A 69 31.16 -7.05 -11.06
C ASN A 69 30.31 -6.98 -12.35
N GLY A 70 29.11 -6.42 -12.26
CA GLY A 70 28.17 -6.32 -13.37
C GLY A 70 27.49 -7.64 -13.74
N LEU A 71 27.47 -8.61 -12.84
CA LEU A 71 26.78 -9.90 -13.05
C LEU A 71 25.40 -9.96 -12.38
N LEU A 72 25.04 -8.96 -11.58
CA LEU A 72 23.70 -8.93 -11.00
C LEU A 72 22.67 -8.62 -12.09
N SER A 73 21.77 -9.56 -12.32
CA SER A 73 20.62 -9.35 -13.20
C SER A 73 19.73 -8.24 -12.65
N ARG A 74 19.24 -7.38 -13.54
CA ARG A 74 18.19 -6.39 -13.28
C ARG A 74 16.94 -7.04 -12.67
N ASN A 75 16.65 -8.31 -12.98
CA ASN A 75 15.49 -9.00 -12.44
C ASN A 75 15.51 -9.17 -10.91
N ALA A 76 16.67 -8.98 -10.27
CA ALA A 76 16.79 -8.98 -8.81
C ALA A 76 16.14 -7.75 -8.13
N PHE A 77 15.75 -6.72 -8.91
CA PHE A 77 15.11 -5.51 -8.40
C PHE A 77 13.61 -5.47 -8.70
N GLY A 78 12.86 -4.66 -7.94
CA GLY A 78 11.45 -4.41 -8.18
C GLY A 78 11.15 -3.88 -9.59
N THR A 79 9.92 -4.10 -10.06
CA THR A 79 9.42 -3.65 -11.37
C THR A 79 9.46 -2.13 -11.56
N GLU A 80 9.64 -1.68 -12.79
CA GLU A 80 9.46 -0.29 -13.23
C GLU A 80 8.05 0.24 -13.00
N TYR A 81 7.04 -0.63 -12.83
CA TYR A 81 5.68 -0.21 -12.49
C TYR A 81 5.53 0.18 -11.02
N SER A 82 6.50 -0.15 -10.15
CA SER A 82 6.39 0.17 -8.74
C SER A 82 6.65 1.66 -8.49
N VAL A 83 5.69 2.33 -7.84
CA VAL A 83 5.78 3.76 -7.52
C VAL A 83 6.97 4.07 -6.61
N ILE A 84 7.42 3.14 -5.75
CA ILE A 84 8.59 3.38 -4.88
C ILE A 84 9.88 3.57 -5.68
N VAL A 85 10.04 2.87 -6.81
CA VAL A 85 11.19 3.03 -7.71
C VAL A 85 11.24 4.46 -8.23
N TRP A 86 10.09 5.00 -8.66
CA TRP A 86 9.99 6.36 -9.16
C TRP A 86 10.19 7.42 -8.09
N LEU A 87 9.67 7.22 -6.87
CA LEU A 87 9.94 8.12 -5.76
C LEU A 87 11.44 8.28 -5.54
N HIS A 88 12.17 7.16 -5.50
CA HIS A 88 13.62 7.16 -5.28
C HIS A 88 14.45 7.55 -6.51
N SER A 89 13.89 7.44 -7.72
CA SER A 89 14.55 7.89 -8.95
C SER A 89 14.42 9.40 -9.17
N LEU A 90 13.29 10.00 -8.79
CA LEU A 90 12.97 11.40 -9.10
C LEU A 90 13.33 12.37 -7.98
N LEU A 91 13.38 11.90 -6.74
CA LEU A 91 13.53 12.75 -5.56
C LEU A 91 14.82 12.45 -4.78
N PRO A 92 15.31 13.43 -3.99
CA PRO A 92 16.36 13.17 -3.01
C PRO A 92 15.97 12.04 -2.06
N THR A 93 16.95 11.25 -1.63
CA THR A 93 16.73 10.00 -0.91
C THR A 93 15.86 10.15 0.34
N MET A 94 16.12 11.16 1.18
CA MET A 94 15.32 11.42 2.37
C MET A 94 13.92 11.94 2.05
N THR A 95 13.76 12.72 0.99
CA THR A 95 12.46 13.19 0.52
C THR A 95 11.61 12.04 -0.01
N ALA A 96 12.19 11.17 -0.84
CA ALA A 96 11.53 9.96 -1.34
C ALA A 96 11.06 9.06 -0.19
N TYR A 97 11.94 8.82 0.79
CA TYR A 97 11.65 8.02 1.97
C TYR A 97 10.54 8.64 2.84
N ALA A 98 10.60 9.95 3.10
CA ALA A 98 9.59 10.66 3.88
C ALA A 98 8.22 10.66 3.19
N LEU A 99 8.17 10.90 1.87
CA LEU A 99 6.94 10.84 1.09
C LEU A 99 6.38 9.41 1.01
N SER A 100 7.25 8.41 0.87
CA SER A 100 6.84 7.00 0.88
C SER A 100 6.12 6.64 2.17
N GLN A 101 6.64 7.07 3.31
CA GLN A 101 5.99 6.89 4.61
C GLN A 101 4.70 7.70 4.72
N ALA A 102 4.69 8.95 4.26
CA ALA A 102 3.49 9.78 4.29
C ALA A 102 2.35 9.16 3.48
N LEU A 103 2.64 8.72 2.25
CA LEU A 103 1.68 8.07 1.36
C LEU A 103 1.11 6.81 2.01
N THR A 104 1.97 5.97 2.57
CA THR A 104 1.55 4.74 3.24
C THR A 104 0.63 5.02 4.43
N ARG A 105 1.02 5.96 5.31
CA ARG A 105 0.27 6.26 6.54
C ARG A 105 -1.05 6.97 6.26
N VAL A 106 -1.09 7.91 5.32
CA VAL A 106 -2.34 8.57 4.91
C VAL A 106 -3.31 7.55 4.31
N THR A 107 -2.81 6.65 3.46
CA THR A 107 -3.64 5.57 2.88
C THR A 107 -4.12 4.59 3.95
N ALA A 108 -3.27 4.23 4.91
CA ALA A 108 -3.63 3.39 6.04
C ALA A 108 -4.75 4.00 6.89
N PHE A 109 -4.64 5.30 7.18
CA PHE A 109 -5.67 6.06 7.89
C PHE A 109 -6.98 6.06 7.12
N LEU A 110 -6.96 6.44 5.85
CA LEU A 110 -8.16 6.51 5.01
C LEU A 110 -8.81 5.13 4.84
N GLY A 111 -8.01 4.10 4.57
CA GLY A 111 -8.47 2.72 4.41
C GLY A 111 -9.16 2.20 5.66
N MET A 112 -8.51 2.34 6.81
CA MET A 112 -9.08 1.88 8.07
C MET A 112 -10.32 2.70 8.45
N TYR A 113 -10.29 4.02 8.25
CA TYR A 113 -11.42 4.88 8.51
C TYR A 113 -12.66 4.48 7.68
N LEU A 114 -12.49 4.31 6.37
CA LEU A 114 -13.56 3.90 5.45
C LEU A 114 -14.07 2.50 5.77
N LEU A 115 -13.17 1.55 6.07
CA LEU A 115 -13.53 0.18 6.45
C LEU A 115 -14.43 0.17 7.69
N LEU A 116 -14.01 0.85 8.75
CA LEU A 116 -14.77 0.92 10.00
C LEU A 116 -16.10 1.64 9.80
N LYS A 117 -16.09 2.81 9.16
CA LYS A 117 -17.29 3.61 8.93
C LYS A 117 -18.33 2.88 8.06
N ASN A 118 -17.93 2.12 7.06
CA ASN A 118 -18.90 1.54 6.13
C ASN A 118 -19.34 0.13 6.53
N HIS A 119 -18.50 -0.67 7.18
CA HIS A 119 -18.79 -2.10 7.38
C HIS A 119 -18.88 -2.57 8.83
N PHE A 120 -18.14 -1.96 9.75
CA PHE A 120 -18.04 -2.48 11.13
C PHE A 120 -18.75 -1.60 12.17
N LEU A 121 -18.68 -0.29 12.02
CA LEU A 121 -19.18 0.71 12.98
C LEU A 121 -19.86 1.88 12.24
N PRO A 122 -20.96 1.63 11.50
CA PRO A 122 -21.59 2.64 10.63
C PRO A 122 -22.41 3.70 11.35
N ASP A 123 -22.79 3.45 12.60
CA ASP A 123 -23.54 4.40 13.42
C ASP A 123 -22.66 5.62 13.79
N GLY A 124 -23.20 6.84 13.60
CA GLY A 124 -22.51 8.11 13.86
C GLY A 124 -21.99 8.27 15.29
N ARG A 125 -22.57 7.53 16.26
CA ARG A 125 -22.06 7.48 17.64
C ARG A 125 -20.62 6.97 17.73
N TRP A 126 -20.18 6.13 16.79
CA TRP A 126 -18.85 5.54 16.77
C TRP A 126 -17.81 6.40 16.03
N LEU A 127 -18.20 7.55 15.47
CA LEU A 127 -17.33 8.39 14.67
C LEU A 127 -15.97 8.68 15.33
N SER A 128 -15.97 9.03 16.62
CA SER A 128 -14.73 9.29 17.37
C SER A 128 -13.84 8.05 17.44
N LEU A 129 -14.44 6.88 17.70
CA LEU A 129 -13.73 5.61 17.79
C LEU A 129 -13.17 5.18 16.43
N ASN A 130 -13.95 5.34 15.36
CA ASN A 130 -13.51 5.02 13.99
C ASN A 130 -12.25 5.82 13.61
N ILE A 131 -12.27 7.13 13.87
CA ILE A 131 -11.14 8.01 13.54
C ILE A 131 -9.94 7.76 14.46
N ALA A 132 -10.17 7.55 15.75
CA ALA A 132 -9.09 7.24 16.70
C ALA A 132 -8.42 5.88 16.38
N ALA A 133 -9.20 4.85 16.07
CA ALA A 133 -8.69 3.54 15.68
C ALA A 133 -7.94 3.59 14.33
N ALA A 134 -8.47 4.33 13.36
CA ALA A 134 -7.80 4.56 12.08
C ALA A 134 -6.48 5.30 12.24
N LEU A 135 -6.43 6.32 13.10
CA LEU A 135 -5.20 7.06 13.40
C LEU A 135 -4.19 6.17 14.13
N ALA A 136 -4.63 5.40 15.13
CA ALA A 136 -3.76 4.46 15.84
C ALA A 136 -3.17 3.41 14.89
N PHE A 137 -3.98 2.85 13.99
CA PHE A 137 -3.52 1.94 12.95
C PHE A 137 -2.47 2.58 12.04
N ALA A 138 -2.73 3.81 11.56
CA ALA A 138 -1.82 4.55 10.69
C ALA A 138 -0.49 4.94 11.36
N LEU A 139 -0.43 4.98 12.69
CA LEU A 139 0.78 5.28 13.48
C LEU A 139 1.57 4.03 13.88
N THR A 140 1.10 2.83 13.55
CA THR A 140 1.83 1.61 13.85
C THR A 140 3.23 1.60 13.22
N PRO A 141 4.24 1.01 13.88
CA PRO A 141 5.53 0.77 13.26
C PRO A 141 5.34 -0.16 12.05
N PHE A 142 5.94 0.21 10.92
CA PHE A 142 6.00 -0.64 9.74
C PHE A 142 7.35 -0.46 9.06
N TRP A 143 7.70 -1.39 8.18
CA TRP A 143 8.89 -1.31 7.35
C TRP A 143 8.60 -0.47 6.09
N PRO A 144 9.26 0.69 5.89
CA PRO A 144 8.92 1.64 4.81
C PRO A 144 8.95 1.07 3.40
N SER A 145 9.94 0.22 3.09
CA SER A 145 10.03 -0.44 1.78
C SER A 145 8.96 -1.49 1.55
N GLY A 146 8.24 -1.89 2.60
CA GLY A 146 7.03 -2.70 2.49
C GLY A 146 5.84 -1.95 1.90
N MET A 147 5.91 -0.62 1.76
CA MET A 147 4.89 0.23 1.14
C MET A 147 3.47 -0.06 1.72
N LEU A 148 2.46 -0.21 0.85
CA LEU A 148 1.09 -0.56 1.24
C LEU A 148 0.86 -2.05 1.47
N SER A 149 1.88 -2.91 1.40
CA SER A 149 1.72 -4.38 1.42
C SER A 149 1.04 -4.91 2.68
N THR A 150 1.16 -4.19 3.81
CA THR A 150 0.48 -4.51 5.08
C THR A 150 -0.54 -3.44 5.44
N LEU A 151 -0.13 -2.17 5.44
CA LEU A 151 -0.97 -1.05 5.88
C LEU A 151 -2.04 -0.64 4.86
N GLY A 152 -1.95 -1.09 3.60
CA GLY A 152 -2.98 -0.88 2.58
C GLY A 152 -4.12 -1.90 2.62
N MET A 153 -3.97 -3.01 3.35
CA MET A 153 -4.98 -4.07 3.43
C MET A 153 -6.37 -3.58 3.86
N PRO A 154 -6.54 -2.63 4.82
CA PRO A 154 -7.87 -2.14 5.17
C PRO A 154 -8.59 -1.44 4.01
N LEU A 155 -7.86 -0.69 3.17
CA LEU A 155 -8.43 -0.04 2.00
C LEU A 155 -8.85 -1.07 0.94
N ALA A 156 -8.02 -2.09 0.72
CA ALA A 156 -8.37 -3.21 -0.16
C ALA A 156 -9.61 -3.94 0.36
N LEU A 157 -9.66 -4.26 1.65
CA LEU A 157 -10.78 -4.95 2.27
C LEU A 157 -12.08 -4.14 2.16
N TRP A 158 -12.01 -2.81 2.36
CA TRP A 158 -13.13 -1.92 2.16
C TRP A 158 -13.70 -2.03 0.73
N ALA A 159 -12.84 -2.00 -0.29
CA ALA A 159 -13.26 -2.16 -1.68
C ALA A 159 -13.88 -3.53 -1.95
N PHE A 160 -13.27 -4.60 -1.44
CA PHE A 160 -13.79 -5.96 -1.56
C PHE A 160 -15.16 -6.14 -0.92
N LEU A 161 -15.37 -5.58 0.28
CA LEU A 161 -16.63 -5.68 1.00
C LEU A 161 -17.76 -4.89 0.31
N ASN A 162 -17.48 -3.71 -0.26
CA ASN A 162 -18.44 -2.97 -1.09
C ASN A 162 -18.84 -3.75 -2.35
N ILE A 163 -17.86 -4.32 -3.06
CA ILE A 163 -18.16 -5.12 -4.27
C ILE A 163 -18.98 -6.36 -3.90
N ARG A 164 -18.62 -7.02 -2.80
CA ARG A 164 -19.30 -8.22 -2.30
C ARG A 164 -20.75 -7.94 -1.89
N SER A 165 -21.06 -6.79 -1.31
CA SER A 165 -22.44 -6.38 -0.98
C SER A 165 -23.28 -5.97 -2.20
N GLY A 166 -22.66 -5.91 -3.38
CA GLY A 166 -23.32 -5.48 -4.62
C GLY A 166 -23.28 -3.97 -4.86
N GLU A 167 -22.62 -3.21 -3.97
CA GLU A 167 -22.47 -1.75 -4.02
C GLU A 167 -21.16 -1.31 -4.69
N GLY A 168 -20.49 -2.23 -5.39
CA GLY A 168 -19.23 -1.97 -6.07
C GLY A 168 -19.31 -0.78 -7.03
N SER A 169 -18.45 0.21 -6.79
CA SER A 169 -18.35 1.46 -7.53
C SER A 169 -17.00 1.57 -8.26
N LEU A 170 -16.88 2.57 -9.15
CA LEU A 170 -15.60 2.87 -9.81
C LEU A 170 -14.46 3.15 -8.81
N LYS A 171 -14.78 3.63 -7.60
CA LYS A 171 -13.77 3.89 -6.56
C LYS A 171 -13.16 2.59 -6.04
N ASP A 172 -13.97 1.55 -5.89
CA ASP A 172 -13.52 0.25 -5.40
C ASP A 172 -12.58 -0.41 -6.42
N TYR A 173 -12.95 -0.40 -7.70
CA TYR A 173 -12.07 -0.88 -8.76
C TYR A 173 -10.80 -0.03 -8.92
N ALA A 174 -10.88 1.29 -8.74
CA ALA A 174 -9.69 2.14 -8.70
C ALA A 174 -8.74 1.73 -7.57
N VAL A 175 -9.26 1.43 -6.36
CA VAL A 175 -8.44 0.88 -5.26
C VAL A 175 -7.79 -0.43 -5.67
N LEU A 176 -8.54 -1.39 -6.21
CA LEU A 176 -8.00 -2.69 -6.64
C LEU A 176 -6.97 -2.56 -7.76
N THR A 177 -7.04 -1.50 -8.57
CA THR A 177 -6.12 -1.23 -9.68
C THR A 177 -4.84 -0.54 -9.22
N PHE A 178 -4.95 0.54 -8.44
CA PHE A 178 -3.80 1.39 -8.14
C PHE A 178 -3.01 0.92 -6.92
N LEU A 179 -3.64 0.23 -5.97
CA LEU A 179 -2.95 -0.26 -4.78
C LEU A 179 -1.79 -1.20 -5.12
N PRO A 180 -1.93 -2.18 -6.05
CA PRO A 180 -0.81 -3.03 -6.49
C PRO A 180 0.43 -2.28 -7.00
N PHE A 181 0.29 -1.09 -7.60
CA PHE A 181 1.44 -0.29 -8.07
C PHE A 181 2.31 0.25 -6.93
N TYR A 182 1.82 0.20 -5.69
CA TYR A 182 2.55 0.64 -4.50
C TYR A 182 2.45 -0.37 -3.34
N ALA A 183 2.33 -1.64 -3.69
CA ALA A 183 2.38 -2.78 -2.78
C ALA A 183 3.14 -3.93 -3.46
N SER A 184 3.48 -4.95 -2.68
CA SER A 184 4.02 -6.19 -3.20
C SER A 184 3.12 -7.37 -2.85
N ILE A 185 2.92 -8.26 -3.81
CA ILE A 185 2.18 -9.49 -3.60
C ILE A 185 2.90 -10.38 -2.60
N VAL A 186 4.22 -10.52 -2.73
CA VAL A 186 5.04 -11.43 -1.92
C VAL A 186 5.14 -10.97 -0.48
N LEU A 187 5.19 -9.64 -0.25
CA LEU A 187 5.35 -9.09 1.10
C LEU A 187 4.08 -9.13 1.96
N GLY A 188 2.90 -9.32 1.37
CA GLY A 188 1.67 -9.41 2.17
C GLY A 188 0.40 -9.72 1.41
N PHE A 189 0.25 -9.21 0.18
CA PHE A 189 -1.02 -9.35 -0.54
C PHE A 189 -1.33 -10.78 -0.99
N PHE A 190 -0.34 -11.66 -1.12
CA PHE A 190 -0.55 -13.09 -1.33
C PHE A 190 -1.44 -13.71 -0.25
N PHE A 191 -1.13 -13.44 1.03
CA PHE A 191 -1.92 -13.94 2.16
C PHE A 191 -3.29 -13.26 2.21
N PHE A 192 -3.34 -11.96 1.94
CA PHE A 192 -4.60 -11.21 1.92
C PHE A 192 -5.57 -11.75 0.84
N LEU A 193 -5.11 -11.92 -0.40
CA LEU A 193 -5.91 -12.43 -1.50
C LEU A 193 -6.29 -13.90 -1.29
N SER A 194 -5.40 -14.71 -0.71
CA SER A 194 -5.73 -16.08 -0.31
C SER A 194 -6.85 -16.09 0.73
N ALA A 195 -6.80 -15.21 1.73
CA ALA A 195 -7.86 -15.06 2.72
C ALA A 195 -9.19 -14.58 2.09
N MET A 196 -9.15 -13.69 1.10
CA MET A 196 -10.34 -13.29 0.33
C MET A 196 -10.91 -14.46 -0.49
N GLY A 197 -10.06 -15.31 -1.07
CA GLY A 197 -10.47 -16.53 -1.76
C GLY A 197 -11.14 -17.53 -0.81
N VAL A 198 -10.57 -17.75 0.37
CA VAL A 198 -11.19 -18.58 1.42
C VAL A 198 -12.52 -17.97 1.87
N PHE A 199 -12.58 -16.64 2.04
CA PHE A 199 -13.81 -15.96 2.42
C PHE A 199 -14.92 -16.16 1.37
N TRP A 200 -14.57 -16.04 0.09
CA TRP A 200 -15.46 -16.33 -1.03
C TRP A 200 -15.94 -17.78 -1.03
N LEU A 201 -15.04 -18.76 -0.83
CA LEU A 201 -15.41 -20.18 -0.73
C LEU A 201 -16.38 -20.44 0.42
N VAL A 202 -16.12 -19.87 1.60
CA VAL A 202 -17.00 -19.99 2.77
C VAL A 202 -18.39 -19.41 2.48
N ASP A 203 -18.47 -18.27 1.80
CA ASP A 203 -19.76 -17.71 1.36
C ASP A 203 -20.47 -18.62 0.38
N CYS A 204 -19.77 -19.19 -0.61
CA CYS A 204 -20.34 -20.12 -1.58
C CYS A 204 -20.96 -21.33 -0.87
N LEU A 205 -20.24 -21.92 0.08
CA LEU A 205 -20.71 -23.10 0.81
C LEU A 205 -21.89 -22.78 1.74
N ARG A 206 -21.87 -21.63 2.41
CA ARG A 206 -22.91 -21.26 3.40
C ARG A 206 -24.18 -20.71 2.75
N LYS A 207 -24.03 -19.85 1.74
CA LYS A 207 -25.15 -19.14 1.10
C LYS A 207 -25.65 -19.86 -0.14
N LYS A 208 -24.91 -20.86 -0.65
CA LYS A 208 -25.17 -21.54 -1.93
C LYS A 208 -25.25 -20.55 -3.10
N ASP A 209 -24.55 -19.43 -2.99
CA ASP A 209 -24.43 -18.39 -4.00
C ASP A 209 -22.96 -18.18 -4.32
N TRP A 210 -22.63 -18.27 -5.61
CA TRP A 210 -21.26 -18.13 -6.11
C TRP A 210 -20.74 -16.70 -6.06
N ASN A 211 -21.59 -15.68 -5.87
CA ASN A 211 -21.22 -14.25 -5.87
C ASN A 211 -20.06 -13.94 -6.83
N LEU A 212 -20.31 -14.12 -8.13
CA LEU A 212 -19.27 -14.02 -9.16
C LEU A 212 -18.59 -12.65 -9.18
N ARG A 213 -19.29 -11.58 -8.76
CA ARG A 213 -18.72 -10.24 -8.64
C ARG A 213 -17.55 -10.21 -7.65
N PHE A 214 -17.71 -10.86 -6.49
CA PHE A 214 -16.65 -10.95 -5.51
C PHE A 214 -15.47 -11.80 -6.01
N LEU A 215 -15.75 -12.93 -6.67
CA LEU A 215 -14.70 -13.74 -7.31
C LEU A 215 -13.93 -12.94 -8.37
N PHE A 216 -14.64 -12.23 -9.25
CA PHE A 216 -14.03 -11.40 -10.28
C PHE A 216 -13.15 -10.30 -9.69
N ALA A 217 -13.54 -9.68 -8.58
CA ALA A 217 -12.69 -8.70 -7.90
C ALA A 217 -11.37 -9.34 -7.41
N ILE A 218 -11.42 -10.57 -6.87
CA ILE A 218 -10.24 -11.28 -6.38
C ILE A 218 -9.31 -11.61 -7.55
N VAL A 219 -9.87 -12.21 -8.61
CA VAL A 219 -9.13 -12.54 -9.84
C VAL A 219 -8.56 -11.27 -10.48
N TYR A 220 -9.33 -10.18 -10.50
CA TYR A 220 -8.92 -8.90 -11.06
C TYR A 220 -7.70 -8.33 -10.33
N MET A 221 -7.76 -8.16 -9.01
CA MET A 221 -6.63 -7.62 -8.26
C MET A 221 -5.39 -8.53 -8.36
N THR A 222 -5.60 -9.86 -8.37
CA THR A 222 -4.52 -10.84 -8.59
C THR A 222 -3.86 -10.66 -9.95
N PHE A 223 -4.66 -10.47 -11.02
CA PHE A 223 -4.16 -10.21 -12.35
C PHE A 223 -3.38 -8.89 -12.42
N VAL A 224 -3.87 -7.83 -11.77
CA VAL A 224 -3.12 -6.56 -11.70
C VAL A 224 -1.78 -6.74 -11.01
N PHE A 225 -1.70 -7.49 -9.89
CA PHE A 225 -0.41 -7.82 -9.28
C PHE A 225 0.51 -8.62 -10.22
N ALA A 226 -0.04 -9.59 -10.95
CA ALA A 226 0.74 -10.35 -11.93
C ALA A 226 1.30 -9.47 -13.06
N VAL A 227 0.55 -8.44 -13.49
CA VAL A 227 1.04 -7.45 -14.46
C VAL A 227 2.10 -6.54 -13.85
N VAL A 228 1.88 -6.01 -12.65
CA VAL A 228 2.83 -5.10 -11.99
C VAL A 228 4.13 -5.83 -11.69
N GLU A 229 4.05 -6.99 -11.05
CA GLU A 229 5.19 -7.80 -10.63
C GLU A 229 5.49 -8.97 -11.59
N TYR A 230 5.27 -8.76 -12.90
CA TYR A 230 5.49 -9.76 -13.95
C TYR A 230 6.89 -10.41 -13.91
N ARG A 231 7.89 -9.65 -13.44
CA ARG A 231 9.29 -10.06 -13.25
C ARG A 231 9.45 -11.24 -12.29
N LEU A 232 8.48 -11.51 -11.42
CA LEU A 232 8.50 -12.65 -10.49
C LEU A 232 8.21 -14.00 -11.16
N VAL A 233 7.67 -14.00 -12.38
CA VAL A 233 7.19 -15.21 -13.08
C VAL A 233 8.05 -15.54 -14.32
N TYR A 234 9.14 -14.80 -14.53
CA TYR A 234 10.07 -15.00 -15.64
C TYR A 234 11.22 -15.94 -15.25
#